data_AF-A0A7Y5U6C5-F1
#
_entry.id   AF-A0A7Y5U6C5-F1
#
_cell.length_a   1.000
_cell.length_b   1.000
_cell.length_c   1.000
_cell.angle_alpha   90.00
_cell.angle_beta   90.00
_cell.angle_gamma   90.00
#
_symmetry.space_group_name_H-M   'P 1'
#
loop_
_entity.id
_entity.type
_entity.pdbx_description
1 polymer ?
#
loop_
_entity_poly.entity_id
_entity_poly.type
_entity_poly.pdbx_seq_one_letter_code
_entity_poly.pdbx_strand_id
1 'polypeptide(L)'
;AAAAALPRLRPVRVVDERIVLGNTLHTDLPPHSLRGRAFGLLLTAFAQKHGYPCLEGGAGRLTDALVARAIARGVELRLGERVERLPRARAVLLAVDAWEAGRLIGRSFSLPRDPAVVKVDWTLDGVVPWAAEDARQAPVVHLGDASSFVLFGQYSTADPTRAPAGKETAWAYSRSLPDAAAIEAHVERFAPGFRALIRGRHVQHLPPGSVNGGTARRQLVLRPRYGRPRIGDGVYLASMSAHPGGGVHGAPGWIAAHAALRAASRRRALGRASFTISSR
;
A
#
# COMPACT_ATOMS: atom_id res chain seq x y z
N ALA A 1 43.06 16.93 -7.40
CA ALA A 1 41.63 16.58 -7.57
C ALA A 1 41.04 16.34 -6.18
N ALA A 2 40.33 17.33 -5.65
CA ALA A 2 39.83 17.33 -4.27
C ALA A 2 38.62 16.40 -4.14
N ALA A 3 38.72 15.44 -3.22
CA ALA A 3 37.59 14.65 -2.76
C ALA A 3 36.60 15.59 -2.06
N ALA A 4 35.42 15.77 -2.65
CA ALA A 4 34.36 16.55 -2.05
C ALA A 4 33.92 15.86 -0.74
N ALA A 5 34.26 16.47 0.40
CA ALA A 5 33.78 16.03 1.70
C ALA A 5 32.25 16.04 1.69
N LEU A 6 31.64 14.90 2.02
CA LEU A 6 30.19 14.80 2.25
C LEU A 6 29.79 15.91 3.25
N PRO A 7 28.73 16.69 2.98
CA PRO A 7 28.28 17.70 3.92
C PRO A 7 28.05 17.05 5.28
N ARG A 8 28.58 17.67 6.34
CA ARG A 8 28.43 17.20 7.72
C ARG A 8 26.95 16.99 8.00
N LEU A 9 26.53 15.72 8.09
CA LEU A 9 25.20 15.35 8.52
C LEU A 9 24.97 15.96 9.90
N ARG A 10 23.99 16.86 10.03
CA ARG A 10 23.54 17.34 11.35
C ARG A 10 22.90 16.14 12.05
N PRO A 11 23.42 15.67 13.20
CA PRO A 11 22.73 14.65 13.97
C PRO A 11 21.42 15.25 14.49
N VAL A 12 20.31 14.80 13.94
CA VAL A 12 18.99 14.98 14.57
C VAL A 12 19.00 14.08 15.80
N ARG A 13 18.78 14.62 17.01
CA ARG A 13 18.51 13.79 18.19
C ARG A 13 17.17 13.10 17.97
N VAL A 14 17.24 11.94 17.35
CA VAL A 14 16.13 11.01 17.25
C VAL A 14 15.90 10.44 18.63
N VAL A 15 14.69 10.58 19.18
CA VAL A 15 14.28 9.76 20.32
C VAL A 15 14.04 8.35 19.75
N ASP A 16 15.09 7.52 19.72
CA ASP A 16 15.17 6.24 18.99
C ASP A 16 13.96 5.31 19.19
N GLU A 17 13.40 5.30 20.40
CA GLU A 17 12.23 4.50 20.73
C GLU A 17 10.97 4.92 19.97
N ARG A 18 10.79 6.22 19.71
CA ARG A 18 9.57 6.77 19.09
C ARG A 18 9.50 6.49 17.59
N ILE A 19 10.62 6.53 16.88
CA ILE A 19 10.67 6.19 15.45
C ILE A 19 10.40 4.69 15.25
N VAL A 20 11.04 3.84 16.06
CA VAL A 20 10.80 2.39 15.99
C VAL A 20 9.36 2.05 16.36
N LEU A 21 8.79 2.71 17.37
CA LEU A 21 7.38 2.52 17.74
C LEU A 21 6.42 2.96 16.61
N GLY A 22 6.63 4.14 16.02
CA GLY A 22 5.83 4.62 14.90
C GLY A 22 5.87 3.69 13.68
N ASN A 23 7.06 3.20 13.31
CA ASN A 23 7.22 2.20 12.25
C ASN A 23 6.61 0.85 12.64
N THR A 24 6.64 0.48 13.91
CA THR A 24 5.99 -0.75 14.38
C THR A 24 4.47 -0.68 14.27
N LEU A 25 3.87 0.49 14.53
CA LEU A 25 2.43 0.72 14.46
C LEU A 25 1.87 0.73 13.03
N HIS A 26 2.72 0.74 12.00
CA HIS A 26 2.31 0.47 10.62
C HIS A 26 1.92 -1.00 10.39
N THR A 27 2.33 -1.90 11.29
CA THR A 27 2.01 -3.32 11.18
C THR A 27 0.67 -3.64 11.81
N ASP A 28 0.06 -4.74 11.39
CA ASP A 28 -1.07 -5.35 12.10
C ASP A 28 -0.65 -6.18 13.33
N LEU A 29 0.61 -6.02 13.76
CA LEU A 29 1.20 -6.73 14.88
C LEU A 29 1.26 -5.81 16.11
N PRO A 30 1.01 -6.34 17.33
CA PRO A 30 1.13 -5.55 18.54
C PRO A 30 2.53 -4.95 18.67
N PRO A 31 2.68 -3.69 19.09
CA PRO A 31 3.98 -3.03 19.19
C PRO A 31 4.91 -3.66 20.21
N HIS A 32 4.35 -4.30 21.24
CA HIS A 32 5.10 -5.05 22.24
C HIS A 32 5.55 -6.44 21.77
N SER A 33 5.09 -6.90 20.60
CA SER A 33 5.48 -8.20 20.06
C SER A 33 6.86 -8.16 19.40
N LEU A 34 7.63 -9.25 19.53
CA LEU A 34 8.94 -9.39 18.88
C LEU A 34 8.86 -9.14 17.37
N ARG A 35 7.81 -9.66 16.72
CA ARG A 35 7.60 -9.50 15.27
C ARG A 35 7.27 -8.05 14.89
N GLY A 36 6.48 -7.36 15.71
CA GLY A 36 6.19 -5.93 15.53
C GLY A 36 7.48 -5.11 15.59
N ARG A 37 8.28 -5.30 16.65
CA ARG A 37 9.56 -4.60 16.84
C ARG A 37 10.55 -4.87 15.70
N ALA A 38 10.68 -6.13 15.27
CA ALA A 38 11.55 -6.50 14.16
C ALA A 38 11.13 -5.84 12.84
N PHE A 39 9.83 -5.75 12.57
CA PHE A 39 9.34 -5.06 11.37
C PHE A 39 9.54 -3.54 11.47
N GLY A 40 9.32 -2.95 12.65
CA GLY A 40 9.60 -1.54 12.91
C GLY A 40 11.07 -1.21 12.65
N LEU A 41 11.99 -2.04 13.13
CA LEU A 41 13.42 -1.92 12.83
C LEU A 41 13.74 -2.05 11.34
N LEU A 42 13.11 -3.00 10.65
CA LEU A 42 13.29 -3.20 9.21
C LEU A 42 12.85 -1.96 8.41
N LEU A 43 11.68 -1.40 8.71
CA LEU A 43 11.19 -0.17 8.10
C LEU A 43 12.12 1.01 8.39
N THR A 44 12.56 1.16 9.65
CA THR A 44 13.56 2.18 10.02
C THR A 44 14.85 2.02 9.24
N ALA A 45 15.33 0.78 9.04
CA ALA A 45 16.53 0.49 8.29
C ALA A 45 16.39 0.83 6.80
N PHE A 46 15.24 0.55 6.17
CA PHE A 46 14.98 0.93 4.79
C PHE A 46 15.04 2.44 4.57
N ALA A 47 14.54 3.22 5.54
CA ALA A 47 14.55 4.67 5.48
C ALA A 47 15.95 5.29 5.63
N GLN A 48 16.96 4.56 6.13
CA GLN A 48 18.29 5.14 6.41
C GLN A 48 19.01 5.66 5.17
N LYS A 49 18.86 4.98 4.02
CA LYS A 49 19.63 5.33 2.81
C LYS A 49 18.95 6.39 1.95
N HIS A 50 17.62 6.33 1.83
CA HIS A 50 16.86 7.13 0.87
C HIS A 50 15.62 7.80 1.48
N GLY A 51 15.42 7.68 2.80
CA GLY A 51 14.17 8.08 3.44
C GLY A 51 12.97 7.28 2.92
N TYR A 52 11.79 7.88 3.03
CA TYR A 52 10.57 7.41 2.37
C TYR A 52 10.28 8.35 1.19
N PRO A 53 10.66 7.97 -0.04
CA PRO A 53 10.48 8.85 -1.20
C PRO A 53 8.98 9.06 -1.48
N CYS A 54 8.63 10.30 -1.78
CA CYS A 54 7.31 10.67 -2.28
C CYS A 54 7.36 10.83 -3.81
N LEU A 55 6.27 10.48 -4.50
CA LEU A 55 6.12 10.76 -5.93
C LEU A 55 5.56 12.18 -6.09
N GLU A 56 6.33 13.04 -6.75
CA GLU A 56 5.86 14.37 -7.17
C GLU A 56 4.60 14.23 -8.06
N GLY A 57 3.58 15.04 -7.80
CA GLY A 57 2.26 14.95 -8.41
C GLY A 57 1.38 13.81 -7.85
N GLY A 58 1.89 13.04 -6.88
CA GLY A 58 1.15 11.98 -6.19
C GLY A 58 1.19 10.60 -6.88
N ALA A 59 0.62 9.61 -6.18
CA ALA A 59 0.67 8.19 -6.58
C ALA A 59 0.02 7.90 -7.95
N GLY A 60 -0.92 8.74 -8.42
CA GLY A 60 -1.54 8.61 -9.74
C GLY A 60 -0.51 8.62 -10.88
N ARG A 61 0.58 9.39 -10.73
CA ARG A 61 1.67 9.48 -11.73
C ARG A 61 2.32 8.14 -12.03
N LEU A 62 2.44 7.27 -11.01
CA LEU A 62 2.98 5.92 -11.19
C LEU A 62 2.00 5.06 -12.01
N THR A 63 0.71 5.13 -11.70
CA THR A 63 -0.34 4.45 -12.46
C THR A 63 -0.35 4.89 -13.91
N ASP A 64 -0.33 6.20 -14.17
CA ASP A 64 -0.31 6.77 -15.52
C ASP A 64 0.88 6.26 -16.32
N ALA A 65 2.08 6.24 -15.72
CA ALA A 65 3.29 5.75 -16.36
C ALA A 65 3.20 4.25 -16.69
N LEU A 66 2.65 3.44 -15.80
CA LEU A 66 2.46 2.01 -16.02
C LEU A 66 1.41 1.73 -17.11
N VAL A 67 0.30 2.47 -17.12
CA VAL A 67 -0.75 2.39 -18.14
C VAL A 67 -0.20 2.78 -19.51
N ALA A 68 0.48 3.92 -19.62
CA ALA A 68 1.10 4.37 -20.87
C ALA A 68 2.10 3.34 -21.40
N ARG A 69 2.94 2.79 -20.52
CA ARG A 69 3.92 1.74 -20.85
C ARG A 69 3.25 0.45 -21.35
N ALA A 70 2.09 0.10 -20.82
CA ALA A 70 1.30 -1.07 -21.21
C ALA A 70 0.65 -0.86 -22.58
N ILE A 71 -0.02 0.28 -22.80
CA ILE A 71 -0.64 0.64 -24.08
C ILE A 71 0.40 0.66 -25.21
N ALA A 72 1.58 1.26 -24.96
CA ALA A 72 2.68 1.27 -25.92
C ALA A 72 3.20 -0.13 -26.29
N ARG A 73 2.83 -1.18 -25.54
CA ARG A 73 3.14 -2.59 -25.82
C ARG A 73 1.94 -3.38 -26.36
N GLY A 74 0.87 -2.69 -26.76
CA GLY A 74 -0.33 -3.32 -27.31
C GLY A 74 -1.25 -3.94 -26.26
N VAL A 75 -1.17 -3.52 -24.99
CA VAL A 75 -2.14 -3.94 -23.97
C VAL A 75 -3.46 -3.19 -24.18
N GLU A 76 -4.54 -3.94 -24.35
CA GLU A 76 -5.92 -3.43 -24.35
C GLU A 76 -6.43 -3.30 -22.91
N LEU A 77 -7.03 -2.15 -22.58
CA LEU A 77 -7.65 -1.90 -21.28
C LEU A 77 -9.16 -1.78 -21.44
N ARG A 78 -9.91 -2.65 -20.74
CA ARG A 78 -11.37 -2.59 -20.65
C ARG A 78 -11.78 -2.12 -19.26
N LEU A 79 -12.46 -0.99 -19.20
CA LEU A 79 -12.88 -0.33 -17.95
C LEU A 79 -14.40 -0.47 -17.78
N GLY A 80 -14.89 -0.45 -16.54
CA GLY A 80 -16.31 -0.62 -16.25
C GLY A 80 -16.84 -2.05 -16.43
N GLU A 81 -15.98 -3.00 -16.81
CA GLU A 81 -16.35 -4.40 -17.03
C GLU A 81 -15.90 -5.27 -15.85
N ARG A 82 -16.85 -5.67 -15.00
CA ARG A 82 -16.57 -6.62 -13.92
C ARG A 82 -16.41 -8.04 -14.48
N VAL A 83 -15.28 -8.68 -14.19
CA VAL A 83 -15.05 -10.08 -14.58
C VAL A 83 -15.88 -11.01 -13.69
N GLU A 84 -16.89 -11.65 -14.27
CA GLU A 84 -17.71 -12.64 -13.56
C GLU A 84 -17.23 -14.08 -13.71
N ARG A 85 -16.50 -14.38 -14.79
CA ARG A 85 -15.94 -15.70 -15.09
C ARG A 85 -14.58 -15.56 -15.75
N LEU A 86 -13.70 -16.54 -15.51
CA LEU A 86 -12.36 -16.51 -16.10
C LEU A 86 -12.41 -16.73 -17.62
N PRO A 87 -11.71 -15.91 -18.41
CA PRO A 87 -11.63 -16.10 -19.86
C PRO A 87 -10.79 -17.33 -20.21
N ARG A 88 -11.04 -17.90 -21.40
CA ARG A 88 -10.11 -18.89 -21.98
C ARG A 88 -8.88 -18.17 -22.50
N ALA A 89 -7.79 -18.25 -21.75
CA ALA A 89 -6.51 -17.64 -22.10
C ALA A 89 -5.34 -18.58 -21.82
N ARG A 90 -4.18 -18.31 -22.44
CA ARG A 90 -2.93 -19.06 -22.19
C ARG A 90 -2.46 -18.92 -20.74
N ALA A 91 -2.69 -17.75 -20.16
CA ALA A 91 -2.47 -17.44 -18.75
C ALA A 91 -3.46 -16.36 -18.29
N VAL A 92 -3.90 -16.44 -17.04
CA VAL A 92 -4.75 -15.46 -16.37
C VAL A 92 -4.06 -15.02 -15.09
N LEU A 93 -3.80 -13.72 -14.94
CA LEU A 93 -3.22 -13.11 -13.76
C LEU A 93 -4.30 -12.32 -13.01
N LEU A 94 -4.66 -12.78 -11.82
CA LEU A 94 -5.69 -12.19 -10.97
C LEU A 94 -5.07 -11.12 -10.06
N ALA A 95 -5.32 -9.85 -10.37
CA ALA A 95 -4.95 -8.70 -9.55
C ALA A 95 -6.08 -8.29 -8.59
N VAL A 96 -6.75 -9.27 -7.98
CA VAL A 96 -7.86 -9.10 -7.02
C VAL A 96 -7.52 -9.75 -5.69
N ASP A 97 -8.24 -9.41 -4.62
CA ASP A 97 -8.04 -10.08 -3.32
C ASP A 97 -8.31 -11.59 -3.38
N ALA A 98 -7.88 -12.30 -2.33
CA ALA A 98 -8.00 -13.76 -2.27
C ALA A 98 -9.45 -14.26 -2.28
N TRP A 99 -10.42 -13.50 -1.75
CA TRP A 99 -11.81 -13.95 -1.71
C TRP A 99 -12.44 -13.84 -3.09
N GLU A 100 -12.19 -12.74 -3.80
CA GLU A 100 -12.63 -12.58 -5.19
C GLU A 100 -11.94 -13.58 -6.12
N ALA A 101 -10.64 -13.81 -5.94
CA ALA A 101 -9.93 -14.87 -6.64
C ALA A 101 -10.55 -16.25 -6.37
N GLY A 102 -10.95 -16.49 -5.11
CA GLY A 102 -11.63 -17.70 -4.69
C GLY A 102 -12.99 -17.90 -5.34
N ARG A 103 -13.80 -16.83 -5.41
CA ARG A 103 -15.08 -16.80 -6.12
C ARG A 103 -14.90 -17.19 -7.59
N LEU A 104 -13.93 -16.58 -8.27
CA LEU A 104 -13.68 -16.78 -9.70
C LEU A 104 -13.21 -18.20 -10.06
N ILE A 105 -12.50 -18.89 -9.15
CA ILE A 105 -12.00 -20.25 -9.38
C ILE A 105 -12.84 -21.34 -8.70
N GLY A 106 -13.94 -20.97 -8.03
CA GLY A 106 -14.76 -21.90 -7.25
C GLY A 106 -14.03 -22.54 -6.06
N ARG A 107 -13.15 -21.81 -5.39
CA ARG A 107 -12.37 -22.29 -4.23
C ARG A 107 -12.36 -21.28 -3.10
N SER A 108 -12.68 -21.73 -1.89
CA SER A 108 -12.55 -20.88 -0.70
C SER A 108 -11.11 -20.80 -0.20
N PHE A 109 -10.68 -19.59 0.15
CA PHE A 109 -9.44 -19.36 0.90
C PHE A 109 -9.78 -18.94 2.33
N SER A 110 -9.40 -19.75 3.30
CA SER A 110 -9.56 -19.40 4.72
C SER A 110 -8.41 -18.51 5.16
N LEU A 111 -8.58 -17.20 4.96
CA LEU A 111 -7.61 -16.17 5.33
C LEU A 111 -8.25 -15.15 6.28
N PRO A 112 -7.58 -14.79 7.39
CA PRO A 112 -8.09 -13.78 8.30
C PRO A 112 -8.06 -12.40 7.63
N ARG A 113 -9.16 -11.66 7.70
CA ARG A 113 -9.25 -10.29 7.22
C ARG A 113 -8.42 -9.35 8.12
N ASP A 114 -7.72 -8.39 7.51
CA ASP A 114 -7.22 -7.22 8.24
C ASP A 114 -8.40 -6.40 8.80
N PRO A 115 -8.22 -5.63 9.89
CA PRO A 115 -9.29 -4.82 10.46
C PRO A 115 -9.86 -3.80 9.47
N ALA A 116 -11.10 -3.38 9.70
CA ALA A 116 -11.68 -2.25 8.96
C ALA A 116 -10.86 -0.98 9.19
N VAL A 117 -10.87 -0.09 8.20
CA VAL A 117 -10.15 1.19 8.25
C VAL A 117 -11.11 2.31 7.89
N VAL A 118 -11.12 3.37 8.69
CA VAL A 118 -11.69 4.65 8.29
C VAL A 118 -10.54 5.50 7.77
N LYS A 119 -10.65 5.94 6.52
CA LYS A 119 -9.73 6.91 5.90
C LYS A 119 -10.47 8.21 5.64
N VAL A 120 -9.84 9.32 5.97
CA VAL A 120 -10.36 10.67 5.71
C VAL A 120 -9.31 11.44 4.95
N ASP A 121 -9.76 12.20 3.95
CA ASP A 121 -8.96 13.15 3.19
C ASP A 121 -9.55 14.55 3.39
N TRP A 122 -8.70 15.56 3.58
CA TRP A 122 -9.10 16.94 3.80
C TRP A 122 -8.41 17.89 2.83
N THR A 123 -9.14 18.95 2.46
CA THR A 123 -8.55 20.21 2.00
C THR A 123 -8.57 21.20 3.17
N LEU A 124 -7.45 21.87 3.42
CA LEU A 124 -7.24 22.73 4.57
C LEU A 124 -6.89 24.15 4.14
N ASP A 125 -7.44 25.14 4.84
CA ASP A 125 -7.25 26.56 4.56
C ASP A 125 -5.94 27.14 5.11
N GLY A 126 -5.04 26.28 5.57
CA GLY A 126 -3.78 26.62 6.21
C GLY A 126 -2.96 25.36 6.45
N VAL A 127 -1.69 25.54 6.82
CA VAL A 127 -0.85 24.46 7.34
C VAL A 127 -1.40 23.94 8.67
N VAL A 128 -1.18 22.66 8.97
CA VAL A 128 -1.70 22.06 10.21
C VAL A 128 -0.97 22.68 11.43
N PRO A 129 -1.72 23.20 12.43
CA PRO A 129 -1.13 23.94 13.55
C PRO A 129 -0.64 22.97 14.64
N TRP A 130 0.29 22.08 14.30
CA TRP A 130 0.81 21.11 15.26
C TRP A 130 1.41 21.80 16.49
N ALA A 131 1.07 21.30 17.67
CA ALA A 131 1.69 21.74 18.92
C ALA A 131 3.19 21.38 18.97
N ALA A 132 3.58 20.26 18.34
CA ALA A 132 4.97 19.86 18.19
C ALA A 132 5.59 20.46 16.92
N GLU A 133 6.72 21.16 17.07
CA GLU A 133 7.40 21.82 15.95
C GLU A 133 7.87 20.83 14.88
N ASP A 134 8.47 19.70 15.28
CA ASP A 134 8.97 18.69 14.35
C ASP A 134 7.87 18.12 13.43
N ALA A 135 6.62 18.06 13.92
CA ALA A 135 5.49 17.56 13.13
C ALA A 135 5.11 18.51 11.98
N ARG A 136 5.46 19.80 12.07
CA ARG A 136 5.20 20.80 11.01
C ARG A 136 6.05 20.55 9.76
N GLN A 137 7.16 19.84 9.89
CA GLN A 137 8.04 19.48 8.78
C GLN A 137 7.93 18.01 8.39
N ALA A 138 7.18 17.21 9.14
CA ALA A 138 7.06 15.78 8.92
C ALA A 138 5.94 15.48 7.90
N PRO A 139 6.23 14.86 6.74
CA PRO A 139 5.19 14.50 5.78
C PRO A 139 4.23 13.42 6.31
N VAL A 140 4.64 12.68 7.35
CA VAL A 140 3.82 11.68 8.03
C VAL A 140 4.00 11.83 9.54
N VAL A 141 2.89 11.81 10.27
CA VAL A 141 2.82 11.95 11.72
C VAL A 141 2.04 10.79 12.32
N HIS A 142 2.59 10.17 13.36
CA HIS A 142 1.91 9.18 14.18
C HIS A 142 1.26 9.87 15.38
N LEU A 143 -0.05 9.70 15.52
CA LEU A 143 -0.81 10.27 16.63
C LEU A 143 -1.36 9.16 17.52
N GLY A 144 -1.30 9.41 18.83
CA GLY A 144 -1.84 8.52 19.84
C GLY A 144 -1.00 7.27 20.09
N ASP A 145 -1.64 6.31 20.74
CA ASP A 145 -1.09 4.99 21.10
C ASP A 145 -1.85 3.88 20.39
N ALA A 146 -1.60 2.61 20.73
CA ALA A 146 -2.28 1.48 20.13
C ALA A 146 -3.83 1.54 20.22
N SER A 147 -4.38 2.18 21.26
CA SER A 147 -5.83 2.26 21.49
C SER A 147 -6.52 3.36 20.67
N SER A 148 -5.76 4.33 20.19
CA SER A 148 -6.28 5.52 19.52
C SER A 148 -5.49 5.93 18.28
N PHE A 149 -4.72 5.00 17.72
CA PHE A 149 -3.74 5.25 16.68
C PHE A 149 -4.36 5.89 15.43
N VAL A 150 -3.75 6.99 14.99
CA VAL A 150 -4.03 7.64 13.71
C VAL A 150 -2.71 7.81 12.97
N LEU A 151 -2.64 7.30 11.74
CA LEU A 151 -1.58 7.68 10.81
C LEU A 151 -2.05 8.89 10.01
N PHE A 152 -1.35 10.01 10.13
CA PHE A 152 -1.67 11.27 9.46
C PHE A 152 -0.59 11.58 8.42
N GLY A 153 -0.99 11.98 7.22
CA GLY A 153 -0.07 12.41 6.17
C GLY A 153 -0.39 13.81 5.65
N GLN A 154 0.67 14.58 5.42
CA GLN A 154 0.66 15.95 4.92
C GLN A 154 1.17 15.94 3.49
N TYR A 155 0.30 16.11 2.50
CA TYR A 155 0.70 15.99 1.10
C TYR A 155 1.61 17.14 0.68
N SER A 156 1.25 18.39 1.02
CA SER A 156 2.00 19.56 0.58
C SER A 156 3.36 19.69 1.27
N THR A 157 3.47 19.16 2.50
CA THR A 157 4.74 19.03 3.21
C THR A 157 5.70 18.07 2.49
N ALA A 158 5.18 17.00 1.87
CA ALA A 158 5.98 16.06 1.08
C ALA A 158 6.24 16.56 -0.34
N ASP A 159 5.27 17.26 -0.93
CA ASP A 159 5.26 17.71 -2.32
C ASP A 159 4.41 18.99 -2.43
N PRO A 160 5.05 20.18 -2.51
CA PRO A 160 4.34 21.46 -2.55
C PRO A 160 3.37 21.62 -3.72
N THR A 161 3.48 20.81 -4.78
CA THR A 161 2.56 20.86 -5.93
C THR A 161 1.15 20.34 -5.60
N ARG A 162 0.97 19.73 -4.42
CA ARG A 162 -0.28 19.08 -4.00
C ARG A 162 -1.29 20.01 -3.35
N ALA A 163 -0.94 21.27 -3.09
CA ALA A 163 -1.86 22.28 -2.59
C ALA A 163 -1.44 23.69 -3.06
N PRO A 164 -2.37 24.65 -3.15
CA PRO A 164 -2.01 26.05 -3.33
C PRO A 164 -1.09 26.56 -2.21
N ALA A 165 -0.30 27.60 -2.49
CA ALA A 165 0.61 28.19 -1.51
C ALA A 165 -0.15 28.61 -0.23
N GLY A 166 0.40 28.22 0.94
CA GLY A 166 -0.18 28.50 2.24
C GLY A 166 -1.41 27.66 2.61
N LYS A 167 -1.80 26.69 1.77
CA LYS A 167 -2.86 25.70 2.03
C LYS A 167 -2.27 24.32 2.20
N GLU A 168 -3.08 23.37 2.65
CA GLU A 168 -2.64 21.97 2.82
C GLU A 168 -3.72 21.00 2.31
N THR A 169 -3.28 19.85 1.82
CA THR A 169 -4.12 18.67 1.67
C THR A 169 -3.59 17.56 2.57
N ALA A 170 -4.46 17.00 3.39
CA ALA A 170 -4.05 16.00 4.37
C ALA A 170 -4.90 14.75 4.26
N TRP A 171 -4.37 13.65 4.76
CA TRP A 171 -5.12 12.42 4.93
C TRP A 171 -4.83 11.83 6.29
N ALA A 172 -5.77 11.06 6.80
CA ALA A 172 -5.54 10.20 7.93
C ALA A 172 -6.25 8.88 7.76
N TYR A 173 -5.72 7.84 8.38
CA TYR A 173 -6.51 6.64 8.62
C TYR A 173 -6.39 6.16 10.05
N SER A 174 -7.46 5.50 10.52
CA SER A 174 -7.46 4.81 11.79
C SER A 174 -8.16 3.46 11.68
N ARG A 175 -7.71 2.51 12.50
CA ARG A 175 -8.38 1.22 12.77
C ARG A 175 -9.05 1.20 14.14
N SER A 176 -8.75 2.19 14.99
CA SER A 176 -9.19 2.25 16.37
C SER A 176 -10.32 3.26 16.58
N LEU A 177 -10.43 4.26 15.70
CA LEU A 177 -11.47 5.29 15.75
C LEU A 177 -12.59 4.97 14.73
N PRO A 178 -13.87 5.15 15.11
CA PRO A 178 -15.00 4.63 14.36
C PRO A 178 -15.40 5.46 13.13
N ASP A 179 -15.06 6.75 13.11
CA ASP A 179 -15.50 7.69 12.08
C ASP A 179 -14.58 8.91 11.94
N ALA A 180 -14.90 9.77 10.97
CA ALA A 180 -14.15 10.98 10.68
C ALA A 180 -14.19 12.00 11.82
N ALA A 181 -15.31 12.15 12.53
CA ALA A 181 -15.44 13.11 13.61
C ALA A 181 -14.55 12.74 14.81
N ALA A 182 -14.45 11.45 15.12
CA ALA A 182 -13.55 10.92 16.13
C ALA A 182 -12.07 11.14 15.74
N ILE A 183 -11.71 10.92 14.46
CA ILE A 183 -10.36 11.19 13.95
C ILE A 183 -10.04 12.69 14.06
N GLU A 184 -10.94 13.57 13.60
CA GLU A 184 -10.75 15.03 13.66
C GLU A 184 -10.60 15.52 15.12
N ALA A 185 -11.43 15.02 16.04
CA ALA A 185 -11.32 15.34 17.46
C ALA A 185 -9.99 14.82 18.05
N HIS A 186 -9.51 13.66 17.61
CA HIS A 186 -8.21 13.14 18.02
C HIS A 186 -7.07 14.04 17.53
N VAL A 187 -7.09 14.46 16.26
CA VAL A 187 -6.09 15.37 15.67
C VAL A 187 -6.10 16.72 16.37
N GLU A 188 -7.28 17.29 16.67
CA GLU A 188 -7.44 18.57 17.36
C GLU A 188 -6.68 18.63 18.70
N ARG A 189 -6.57 17.50 19.42
CA ARG A 189 -5.80 17.42 20.68
C ARG A 189 -4.30 17.66 20.48
N PHE A 190 -3.76 17.37 19.31
CA PHE A 190 -2.35 17.53 18.97
C PHE A 190 -2.09 18.74 18.05
N ALA A 191 -3.13 19.25 17.40
CA ALA A 191 -3.11 20.44 16.55
C ALA A 191 -4.34 21.32 16.83
N PRO A 192 -4.34 22.09 17.94
CA PRO A 192 -5.45 22.99 18.26
C PRO A 192 -5.69 23.99 17.12
N GLY A 193 -6.94 24.09 16.67
CA GLY A 193 -7.35 24.87 15.50
C GLY A 193 -7.44 24.09 14.19
N PHE A 194 -7.05 22.81 14.16
CA PHE A 194 -7.11 21.97 12.95
C PHE A 194 -8.51 21.95 12.33
N ARG A 195 -9.55 21.73 13.13
CA ARG A 195 -10.93 21.62 12.63
C ARG A 195 -11.44 22.91 11.98
N ALA A 196 -10.94 24.07 12.41
CA ALA A 196 -11.27 25.36 11.82
C ALA A 196 -10.68 25.55 10.41
N LEU A 197 -9.62 24.80 10.07
CA LEU A 197 -8.98 24.84 8.75
C LEU A 197 -9.70 23.99 7.71
N ILE A 198 -10.56 23.04 8.11
CA ILE A 198 -11.20 22.12 7.17
C ILE A 198 -12.11 22.89 6.21
N ARG A 199 -11.92 22.69 4.90
CA ARG A 199 -12.77 23.25 3.82
C ARG A 199 -13.50 22.16 3.04
N GLY A 200 -12.87 21.00 2.91
CA GLY A 200 -13.42 19.83 2.24
C GLY A 200 -13.03 18.55 2.97
N ARG A 201 -13.91 17.56 2.86
CA ARG A 201 -13.79 16.27 3.54
C ARG A 201 -14.24 15.17 2.59
N HIS A 202 -13.43 14.12 2.47
CA HIS A 202 -13.81 12.89 1.78
C HIS A 202 -13.53 11.70 2.70
N VAL A 203 -14.56 10.89 2.99
CA VAL A 203 -14.48 9.78 3.96
C VAL A 203 -14.66 8.46 3.23
N GLN A 204 -13.78 7.50 3.51
CA GLN A 204 -13.79 6.16 2.96
C GLN A 204 -13.86 5.15 4.11
N HIS A 205 -14.91 4.33 4.11
CA HIS A 205 -15.04 3.19 5.01
C HIS A 205 -14.57 1.93 4.29
N LEU A 206 -13.37 1.47 4.64
CA LEU A 206 -12.76 0.28 4.05
C LEU A 206 -13.14 -0.93 4.91
N PRO A 207 -13.90 -1.90 4.37
CA PRO A 207 -14.29 -3.08 5.12
C PRO A 207 -13.07 -3.96 5.45
N PRO A 208 -13.20 -4.91 6.40
CA PRO A 208 -12.12 -5.81 6.75
C PRO A 208 -11.57 -6.55 5.52
N GLY A 209 -10.25 -6.57 5.35
CA GLY A 209 -9.58 -7.19 4.20
C GLY A 209 -9.11 -6.21 3.11
N SER A 210 -9.48 -4.94 3.20
CA SER A 210 -9.29 -3.99 2.09
C SER A 210 -7.85 -3.48 1.95
N VAL A 211 -7.05 -3.47 3.01
CA VAL A 211 -5.69 -2.89 2.97
C VAL A 211 -4.65 -3.93 2.59
N ASN A 212 -4.73 -5.11 3.22
CA ASN A 212 -3.74 -6.17 3.06
C ASN A 212 -4.31 -7.41 2.36
N GLY A 213 -5.58 -7.41 1.94
CA GLY A 213 -6.17 -8.53 1.22
C GLY A 213 -6.26 -9.80 2.05
N GLY A 214 -6.37 -9.67 3.38
CA GLY A 214 -6.40 -10.80 4.33
C GLY A 214 -5.03 -11.40 4.64
N THR A 215 -3.95 -10.67 4.34
CA THR A 215 -2.59 -11.22 4.36
C THR A 215 -1.62 -10.49 5.27
N ALA A 216 -2.05 -9.80 6.32
CA ALA A 216 -1.08 -9.12 7.20
C ALA A 216 -0.51 -9.99 8.34
N ARG A 217 -1.32 -10.87 8.94
CA ARG A 217 -1.02 -11.35 10.31
C ARG A 217 -0.20 -12.63 10.48
N ARG A 218 -0.10 -13.56 9.51
CA ARG A 218 0.50 -14.90 9.76
C ARG A 218 1.32 -15.59 8.66
N GLN A 219 1.61 -15.00 7.50
CA GLN A 219 2.20 -15.80 6.41
C GLN A 219 3.11 -14.99 5.47
N LEU A 220 4.14 -14.32 6.01
CA LEU A 220 5.18 -13.64 5.24
C LEU A 220 5.86 -14.58 4.20
N VAL A 221 5.82 -15.89 4.46
CA VAL A 221 6.51 -16.92 3.67
C VAL A 221 5.56 -17.94 3.00
N LEU A 222 4.27 -18.00 3.36
CA LEU A 222 3.41 -19.16 3.02
C LEU A 222 2.21 -18.88 2.07
N ARG A 223 2.14 -17.75 1.35
CA ARG A 223 0.88 -17.29 0.70
C ARG A 223 0.78 -17.46 -0.82
N PRO A 224 -0.44 -17.75 -1.36
CA PRO A 224 -1.56 -18.50 -0.75
C PRO A 224 -1.34 -20.02 -0.78
N ARG A 225 -0.31 -20.48 -1.51
CA ARG A 225 0.11 -21.89 -1.61
C ARG A 225 1.62 -22.01 -1.38
N TYR A 226 2.09 -21.75 -0.15
CA TYR A 226 3.53 -21.81 0.17
C TYR A 226 4.37 -20.86 -0.71
N GLY A 227 3.90 -19.63 -0.94
CA GLY A 227 4.60 -18.64 -1.77
C GLY A 227 4.45 -18.83 -3.28
N ARG A 228 3.76 -19.87 -3.75
CA ARG A 228 3.55 -20.10 -5.19
C ARG A 228 2.44 -19.17 -5.75
N PRO A 229 2.70 -18.42 -6.83
CA PRO A 229 1.69 -17.55 -7.43
C PRO A 229 0.59 -18.33 -8.17
N ARG A 230 0.84 -19.58 -8.59
CA ARG A 230 -0.13 -20.37 -9.37
C ARG A 230 -1.22 -20.95 -8.47
N ILE A 231 -2.48 -20.63 -8.78
CA ILE A 231 -3.68 -21.04 -8.03
C ILE A 231 -4.64 -21.93 -8.83
N GLY A 232 -4.39 -22.14 -10.12
CA GLY A 232 -5.15 -23.04 -10.99
C GLY A 232 -4.34 -23.42 -12.24
N ASP A 233 -4.96 -24.15 -13.18
CA ASP A 233 -4.30 -24.38 -14.46
C ASP A 233 -4.29 -23.10 -15.30
N GLY A 234 -3.10 -22.57 -15.60
CA GLY A 234 -2.95 -21.28 -16.27
C GLY A 234 -3.37 -20.06 -15.43
N VAL A 235 -3.80 -20.22 -14.17
CA VAL A 235 -4.29 -19.12 -13.31
C VAL A 235 -3.30 -18.79 -12.20
N TYR A 236 -2.97 -17.50 -12.06
CA TYR A 236 -1.98 -16.96 -11.13
C TYR A 236 -2.58 -15.83 -10.30
N LEU A 237 -2.27 -15.76 -9.00
CA LEU A 237 -2.61 -14.63 -8.13
C LEU A 237 -1.46 -13.61 -8.16
N ALA A 238 -1.79 -12.37 -8.49
CA ALA A 238 -0.86 -11.28 -8.78
C ALA A 238 -1.12 -10.03 -7.90
N SER A 239 -1.98 -10.15 -6.89
CA SER A 239 -2.41 -9.04 -6.02
C SER A 239 -1.64 -9.00 -4.70
N MET A 240 -2.01 -8.03 -3.85
CA MET A 240 -1.56 -7.94 -2.45
C MET A 240 -1.81 -9.21 -1.62
N SER A 241 -2.74 -10.07 -2.05
CA SER A 241 -3.01 -11.35 -1.39
C SER A 241 -2.00 -12.46 -1.76
N ALA A 242 -1.10 -12.22 -2.71
CA ALA A 242 0.00 -13.13 -3.05
C ALA A 242 1.32 -12.74 -2.37
N HIS A 243 2.24 -13.69 -2.27
CA HIS A 243 3.58 -13.43 -1.74
C HIS A 243 4.32 -12.36 -2.57
N PRO A 244 5.07 -11.42 -1.95
CA PRO A 244 5.40 -11.34 -0.52
C PRO A 244 4.38 -10.63 0.38
N GLY A 245 3.29 -10.08 -0.18
CA GLY A 245 2.21 -9.44 0.55
C GLY A 245 1.85 -8.06 -0.02
N GLY A 246 1.09 -7.31 0.77
CA GLY A 246 0.71 -5.94 0.46
C GLY A 246 1.87 -4.95 0.51
N GLY A 247 1.67 -3.82 -0.16
CA GLY A 247 2.67 -2.77 -0.34
C GLY A 247 2.73 -2.28 -1.79
N VAL A 248 3.41 -1.16 -2.01
CA VAL A 248 3.49 -0.51 -3.33
C VAL A 248 4.63 -1.02 -4.22
N HIS A 249 5.34 -2.08 -3.81
CA HIS A 249 6.55 -2.57 -4.46
C HIS A 249 6.30 -3.44 -5.72
N GLY A 250 5.04 -3.82 -6.02
CA GLY A 250 4.67 -4.53 -7.26
C GLY A 250 5.17 -5.97 -7.41
N ALA A 251 5.83 -6.53 -6.40
CA ALA A 251 6.46 -7.85 -6.51
C ALA A 251 5.48 -9.02 -6.77
N PRO A 252 4.25 -9.07 -6.21
CA PRO A 252 3.34 -10.18 -6.49
C PRO A 252 3.00 -10.29 -7.98
N GLY A 253 2.75 -9.14 -8.63
CA GLY A 253 2.53 -9.08 -10.07
C GLY A 253 3.73 -9.54 -10.88
N TRP A 254 4.94 -9.09 -10.51
CA TRP A 254 6.18 -9.51 -11.15
C TRP A 254 6.41 -11.03 -11.02
N ILE A 255 6.22 -11.59 -9.83
CA ILE A 255 6.38 -13.04 -9.56
C ILE A 255 5.38 -13.86 -10.37
N ALA A 256 4.12 -13.44 -10.41
CA ALA A 256 3.06 -14.10 -11.18
C ALA A 256 3.36 -14.08 -12.69
N ALA A 257 3.76 -12.93 -13.24
CA ALA A 257 4.15 -12.80 -14.64
C ALA A 257 5.32 -13.71 -15.01
N HIS A 258 6.38 -13.74 -14.21
CA HIS A 258 7.52 -14.63 -14.46
C HIS A 258 7.14 -16.11 -14.36
N ALA A 259 6.25 -16.48 -13.43
CA ALA A 259 5.75 -17.84 -13.34
C ALA A 259 4.91 -18.26 -14.56
N ALA A 260 4.09 -17.35 -15.10
CA ALA A 260 3.33 -17.57 -16.33
C ALA A 260 4.27 -17.75 -17.55
N LEU A 261 5.26 -16.86 -17.71
CA LEU A 261 6.24 -16.94 -18.80
C LEU A 261 7.07 -18.23 -18.76
N ARG A 262 7.52 -18.64 -17.56
CA ARG A 262 8.24 -19.93 -17.39
C ARG A 262 7.37 -21.12 -17.75
N ALA A 263 6.10 -21.12 -17.36
CA ALA A 263 5.18 -22.20 -17.69
C ALA A 263 4.91 -22.28 -19.20
N ALA A 264 4.73 -21.13 -19.87
CA ALA A 264 4.57 -21.05 -21.32
C ALA A 264 5.81 -21.57 -22.06
N SER A 265 7.01 -21.16 -21.61
CA SER A 265 8.28 -21.60 -22.20
C SER A 265 8.48 -23.11 -22.09
N ARG A 266 8.15 -23.70 -20.93
CA ARG A 266 8.20 -25.17 -20.74
C ARG A 266 7.21 -25.91 -21.63
N ARG A 267 5.99 -25.40 -21.82
CA ARG A 267 5.01 -25.99 -22.74
C ARG A 267 5.52 -26.00 -24.19
N ARG A 268 6.19 -24.92 -24.60
CA ARG A 268 6.83 -24.81 -25.92
C ARG A 268 7.99 -25.80 -26.08
N ALA A 269 8.86 -25.91 -25.08
CA ALA A 269 10.01 -26.82 -25.10
C ALA A 269 9.61 -28.31 -25.11
N LEU A 270 8.49 -28.66 -24.46
CA LEU A 270 7.94 -30.02 -24.45
C LEU A 270 7.14 -30.39 -25.71
N GLY A 271 7.26 -29.62 -26.81
CA GLY A 271 6.61 -29.93 -28.07
C GLY A 271 5.07 -29.85 -28.06
N ARG A 272 4.45 -29.30 -27.01
CA ARG A 272 2.99 -29.08 -26.94
C ARG A 272 2.55 -27.86 -27.75
N ALA A 273 3.11 -27.72 -28.95
CA ALA A 273 2.69 -26.78 -29.98
C ALA A 273 1.73 -27.45 -30.97
N SER A 274 0.65 -28.05 -30.46
CA SER A 274 -0.54 -28.31 -31.25
C SER A 274 -1.74 -28.39 -30.32
N PHE A 275 -2.53 -27.31 -30.31
CA PHE A 275 -3.96 -27.44 -30.06
C PHE A 275 -4.62 -26.76 -31.24
N THR A 276 -5.13 -27.59 -32.14
CA THR A 276 -6.02 -27.23 -33.22
C THR A 276 -7.15 -26.37 -32.65
N ILE A 277 -7.26 -25.13 -33.12
CA ILE A 277 -8.49 -24.36 -32.97
C ILE A 277 -9.47 -25.00 -33.94
N SER A 278 -10.35 -25.85 -33.43
CA SER A 278 -11.56 -26.25 -34.15
C SER A 278 -12.55 -25.10 -34.04
N SER A 279 -12.82 -24.41 -35.15
CA SER A 279 -14.02 -23.58 -35.28
C SER A 279 -15.25 -24.47 -35.36
N ARG A 280 -16.21 -24.24 -34.47
CA ARG A 280 -17.63 -24.22 -34.81
C ARG A 280 -18.24 -23.00 -34.14
#